data_AF-A0A951Q034-F1
#
_entry.id   AF-A0A951Q034-F1
#
_cell.length_a   1.000
_cell.length_b   1.000
_cell.length_c   1.000
_cell.angle_alpha   90.00
_cell.angle_beta   90.00
_cell.angle_gamma   90.00
#
_symmetry.space_group_name_H-M   'P 1'
#
loop_
_entity.id
_entity.type
_entity.pdbx_description
1 polymer ?
#
loop_
_entity_poly.entity_id
_entity_poly.type
_entity_poly.pdbx_seq_one_letter_code
_entity_poly.pdbx_strand_id
1 'polypeptide(L)'
;MYEVLLHPDAQKIYISADKALAKKIARCLQQLEQTPQFHPNVKALKGDYAGYYRYRIGDYRVIYTIDDELMQVFVVAIAHRSEAYEP
;
A
#
# COMPACT_ATOMS: atom_id res chain seq x y z
N MET A 1 10.36 -7.30 -11.34
CA MET A 1 9.10 -6.51 -11.31
C MET A 1 8.10 -7.37 -10.58
N TYR A 2 7.45 -6.81 -9.57
CA TYR A 2 6.42 -7.48 -8.78
C TYR A 2 5.05 -7.24 -9.41
N GLU A 3 4.17 -8.23 -9.35
CA GLU A 3 2.76 -8.06 -9.61
C GLU A 3 2.08 -7.43 -8.39
N VAL A 4 1.39 -6.31 -8.56
CA VAL A 4 0.67 -5.62 -7.48
C VAL A 4 -0.80 -6.01 -7.50
N LEU A 5 -1.24 -6.70 -6.46
CA LEU A 5 -2.61 -7.13 -6.25
C LEU A 5 -3.27 -6.28 -5.16
N LEU A 6 -4.52 -5.89 -5.35
CA LEU A 6 -5.27 -5.09 -4.38
C LEU A 6 -6.38 -5.92 -3.75
N HIS A 7 -6.50 -5.84 -2.42
CA HIS A 7 -7.71 -6.26 -1.74
C HIS A 7 -8.92 -5.49 -2.31
N PRO A 8 -10.11 -6.10 -2.44
CA PRO A 8 -11.29 -5.43 -3.01
C PRO A 8 -11.60 -4.07 -2.36
N ASP A 9 -11.42 -3.93 -1.06
CA ASP A 9 -11.65 -2.66 -0.37
C ASP A 9 -10.58 -1.60 -0.68
N ALA A 10 -9.31 -2.00 -0.81
CA ALA A 10 -8.25 -1.12 -1.30
C ALA A 10 -8.54 -0.65 -2.73
N GLN A 11 -9.03 -1.56 -3.59
CA GLN A 11 -9.42 -1.23 -4.95
C GLN A 11 -10.58 -0.23 -4.99
N LYS A 12 -11.61 -0.40 -4.14
CA LYS A 12 -12.72 0.56 -4.03
C LYS A 12 -12.22 1.96 -3.70
N ILE A 13 -11.35 2.08 -2.69
CA ILE A 13 -10.76 3.38 -2.30
C ILE A 13 -9.99 4.01 -3.45
N TYR A 14 -9.22 3.22 -4.19
CA TYR A 14 -8.49 3.72 -5.35
C TYR A 14 -9.41 4.22 -6.47
N ILE A 15 -10.49 3.47 -6.76
CA ILE A 15 -11.48 3.84 -7.79
C ILE A 15 -12.27 5.09 -7.40
N SER A 16 -12.64 5.22 -6.12
CA SER A 16 -13.41 6.37 -5.62
C SER A 16 -12.56 7.60 -5.29
N ALA A 17 -11.23 7.50 -5.36
CA ALA A 17 -10.33 8.59 -5.05
C ALA A 17 -10.50 9.76 -6.04
N ASP A 18 -10.36 10.99 -5.53
CA ASP A 18 -10.25 12.15 -6.41
C ASP A 18 -9.02 12.04 -7.33
N LYS A 19 -8.99 12.85 -8.38
CA LYS A 19 -7.91 12.80 -9.39
C LYS A 19 -6.52 13.00 -8.79
N ALA A 20 -6.38 13.81 -7.74
CA ALA A 20 -5.09 14.10 -7.12
C ALA A 20 -4.61 12.92 -6.26
N LEU A 21 -5.50 12.32 -5.48
CA LEU A 21 -5.22 11.14 -4.66
C LEU A 21 -4.97 9.91 -5.54
N ALA A 22 -5.82 9.65 -6.54
CA ALA A 22 -5.65 8.54 -7.48
C ALA A 22 -4.28 8.58 -8.16
N LYS A 23 -3.84 9.77 -8.62
CA LYS A 23 -2.50 9.93 -9.22
C LYS A 23 -1.37 9.61 -8.23
N LYS A 24 -1.52 9.93 -6.95
CA LYS A 24 -0.52 9.59 -5.93
C LYS A 24 -0.53 8.10 -5.61
N ILE A 25 -1.71 7.47 -5.55
CA ILE A 25 -1.85 6.01 -5.37
C ILE A 25 -1.21 5.28 -6.55
N ALA A 26 -1.49 5.67 -7.79
CA ALA A 26 -0.88 5.07 -8.98
C ALA A 26 0.66 5.10 -8.94
N ARG A 27 1.25 6.22 -8.52
CA ARG A 27 2.71 6.35 -8.34
C ARG A 27 3.24 5.44 -7.22
N CYS A 28 2.47 5.28 -6.15
CA CYS A 28 2.80 4.31 -5.11
C CYS A 28 2.80 2.89 -5.69
N LEU A 29 1.75 2.47 -6.39
CA LEU A 29 1.67 1.12 -6.97
C LEU A 29 2.82 0.86 -7.95
N GLN A 30 3.14 1.81 -8.83
CA GLN A 30 4.31 1.72 -9.73
C GLN A 30 5.64 1.59 -8.97
N GLN A 31 5.78 2.29 -7.84
CA GLN A 31 6.97 2.13 -6.98
C GLN A 31 7.03 0.72 -6.38
N LEU A 32 5.88 0.16 -5.98
CA LEU A 32 5.80 -1.18 -5.40
C LEU A 32 6.11 -2.28 -6.43
N GLU A 33 5.72 -2.09 -7.69
CA GLU A 33 6.11 -3.00 -8.79
C GLU A 33 7.63 -3.12 -8.94
N GLN A 34 8.38 -2.07 -8.62
CA GLN A 34 9.82 -2.00 -8.87
C GLN A 34 10.66 -2.29 -7.63
N THR A 35 10.36 -1.61 -6.52
CA THR A 35 11.16 -1.66 -5.28
C THR A 35 10.23 -1.53 -4.07
N PRO A 36 9.46 -2.58 -3.74
CA PRO A 36 8.43 -2.50 -2.71
C PRO A 36 8.98 -2.27 -1.30
N GLN A 37 10.25 -2.60 -1.05
CA GLN A 37 10.89 -2.40 0.25
C GLN A 37 11.60 -1.03 0.37
N PHE A 38 11.93 -0.38 -0.74
CA PHE A 38 12.86 0.76 -0.76
C PHE A 38 12.22 2.03 -1.31
N HIS A 39 11.75 2.89 -0.41
CA HIS A 39 11.32 4.25 -0.72
C HIS A 39 11.28 5.09 0.57
N PRO A 40 11.53 6.42 0.56
CA PRO A 40 11.48 7.25 1.77
C PRO A 40 10.14 7.23 2.51
N ASN A 41 9.05 6.95 1.80
CA ASN A 41 7.70 6.84 2.38
C ASN A 41 7.36 5.45 2.92
N VAL A 42 8.21 4.45 2.69
CA VAL A 42 8.00 3.06 3.13
C VAL A 42 8.59 2.87 4.52
N LYS A 43 7.86 2.14 5.37
CA LYS A 43 8.36 1.61 6.63
C LYS A 43 7.83 0.20 6.84
N ALA A 44 8.70 -0.73 7.23
CA ALA A 44 8.28 -2.01 7.79
C ALA A 44 7.54 -1.77 9.11
N LEU A 45 6.42 -2.46 9.29
CA LEU A 45 5.67 -2.49 10.53
C LEU A 45 6.31 -3.49 11.51
N LYS A 46 5.96 -3.35 12.78
CA LYS A 46 6.57 -4.08 13.90
C LYS A 46 5.49 -4.66 14.81
N GLY A 47 5.88 -5.60 15.69
CA GLY A 47 4.96 -6.26 16.61
C GLY A 47 4.00 -7.17 15.85
N ASP A 48 2.72 -7.09 16.18
CA ASP A 48 1.66 -7.93 15.57
C ASP A 48 1.51 -7.74 14.05
N TYR A 49 2.05 -6.64 13.51
CA TYR A 49 2.07 -6.33 12.09
C TYR A 49 3.44 -6.62 11.43
N ALA A 50 4.31 -7.41 12.06
CA ALA A 50 5.56 -7.84 11.43
C ALA A 50 5.28 -8.56 10.10
N GLY A 51 6.09 -8.29 9.07
CA GLY A 51 5.87 -8.77 7.70
C GLY A 51 5.04 -7.83 6.83
N TYR A 52 4.35 -6.86 7.42
CA TYR A 52 3.67 -5.79 6.69
C TYR A 52 4.56 -4.57 6.50
N TYR A 53 4.26 -3.83 5.45
CA TYR A 53 4.86 -2.54 5.12
C TYR A 53 3.79 -1.48 5.01
N ARG A 54 4.19 -0.24 5.26
CA ARG A 54 3.35 0.94 5.07
C ARG A 54 4.04 1.95 4.17
N TYR A 55 3.38 2.30 3.07
CA TYR A 55 3.73 3.45 2.24
C TYR A 55 2.85 4.66 2.63
N ARG A 56 3.46 5.79 2.95
CA ARG A 56 2.74 7.04 3.29
C ARG A 56 2.47 7.91 2.05
N ILE A 57 1.21 8.32 1.86
CA ILE A 57 0.78 9.24 0.81
C ILE A 57 0.06 10.43 1.46
N GLY A 58 0.82 11.42 1.94
CA GLY A 58 0.24 12.55 2.70
C GLY A 58 -0.49 12.05 3.95
N ASP A 59 -1.82 12.15 3.93
CA ASP A 59 -2.72 11.68 4.98
C ASP A 59 -3.28 10.27 4.74
N TYR A 60 -2.93 9.61 3.64
CA TYR A 60 -3.28 8.21 3.38
C TYR A 60 -2.11 7.26 3.66
N ARG A 61 -2.42 6.01 3.96
CA ARG A 61 -1.47 4.91 4.13
C ARG A 61 -1.88 3.75 3.24
N VAL A 62 -0.92 3.20 2.51
CA VAL A 62 -1.05 1.92 1.80
C VAL A 62 -0.35 0.87 2.65
N ILE A 63 -1.09 -0.14 3.08
CA ILE A 63 -0.57 -1.29 3.84
C ILE A 63 -0.49 -2.48 2.91
N TYR A 64 0.67 -3.14 2.89
CA TYR A 64 0.92 -4.24 1.98
C TYR A 64 1.89 -5.27 2.54
N THR A 65 1.84 -6.47 1.98
CA THR A 65 2.84 -7.53 2.17
C THR A 65 3.62 -7.75 0.88
N ILE A 66 4.76 -8.42 1.00
CA ILE A 66 5.63 -8.75 -0.14
C ILE A 66 5.88 -10.25 -0.08
N ASP A 67 5.60 -10.91 -1.19
CA ASP A 67 5.94 -12.31 -1.43
C ASP A 67 7.03 -12.35 -2.51
N ASP A 68 8.28 -12.53 -2.07
CA ASP A 68 9.44 -12.58 -2.96
C ASP A 68 9.52 -13.91 -3.73
N GLU A 69 8.82 -14.97 -3.29
CA GLU A 69 8.78 -16.25 -4.00
C GLU A 69 7.85 -16.16 -5.21
N LEU A 70 6.68 -15.53 -5.03
CA LEU A 70 5.70 -15.32 -6.09
C LEU A 70 5.92 -14.02 -6.87
N MET A 71 6.90 -13.20 -6.48
CA MET A 71 7.10 -11.85 -7.02
C MET A 71 5.81 -11.02 -6.94
N GLN A 72 5.12 -11.08 -5.81
CA GLN A 72 3.82 -10.41 -5.60
C GLN A 72 3.87 -9.40 -4.45
N VAL A 73 3.15 -8.30 -4.63
CA VAL A 73 2.87 -7.32 -3.58
C VAL A 73 1.37 -7.27 -3.39
N PHE A 74 0.90 -7.63 -2.19
CA PHE A 74 -0.52 -7.63 -1.88
C PHE A 74 -0.87 -6.41 -1.02
N VAL A 75 -1.59 -5.46 -1.62
CA VAL A 75 -2.10 -4.25 -0.95
C VAL A 75 -3.36 -4.60 -0.17
N VAL A 76 -3.21 -4.71 1.15
CA VAL A 76 -4.27 -5.09 2.08
C VAL A 76 -5.24 -3.94 2.34
N ALA A 77 -4.72 -2.72 2.45
CA ALA A 77 -5.55 -1.55 2.74
C ALA A 77 -4.98 -0.26 2.15
N ILE A 78 -5.88 0.63 1.74
CA ILE A 78 -5.59 2.05 1.50
C ILE A 78 -6.52 2.83 2.43
N ALA A 79 -5.98 3.44 3.47
CA ALA A 79 -6.76 4.04 4.54
C ALA A 79 -6.31 5.48 4.84
N HIS A 80 -7.24 6.32 5.25
CA HIS A 80 -6.88 7.66 5.75
C HIS A 80 -6.25 7.53 7.14
N ARG A 81 -5.34 8.43 7.51
CA ARG A 81 -4.57 8.36 8.77
C ARG A 81 -5.45 8.42 10.03
N SER A 82 -6.67 8.96 9.88
CA SER A 82 -7.66 9.11 10.96
C SER A 82 -8.61 7.93 11.06
N GLU A 83 -8.60 7.02 10.09
CA GLU A 83 -9.26 5.73 10.24
C GLU A 83 -8.37 4.92 11.18
N ALA A 84 -8.82 4.79 12.42
CA ALA A 84 -8.28 3.77 13.31
C ALA A 84 -8.65 2.42 12.66
N TYR A 85 -7.64 1.58 12.37
CA TYR A 85 -7.87 0.24 11.87
C TYR A 85 -8.89 -0.45 12.78
N GLU A 86 -10.11 -0.70 12.28
CA GLU A 86 -11.04 -1.53 13.01
C GLU A 86 -10.44 -2.95 13.04
N PRO A 87 -10.31 -3.55 14.24
CA PRO A 87 -9.65 -4.84 14.45
C PRO A 87 -10.41 -6.02 13.84
#